data_AF-A0A259LQH3-F1
#
_entry.id   AF-A0A259LQH3-F1
#
_cell.length_a   1.000
_cell.length_b   1.000
_cell.length_c   1.000
_cell.angle_alpha   90.00
_cell.angle_beta   90.00
_cell.angle_gamma   90.00
#
_symmetry.space_group_name_H-M   'P 1'
#
loop_
_entity.id
_entity.type
_entity.pdbx_description
1 polymer ?
#
loop_
_entity_poly.entity_id
_entity_poly.type
_entity_poly.pdbx_seq_one_letter_code
_entity_poly.pdbx_strand_id
1 'polypeptide(L)'
;MLKINRENLKSSHQLIWFVIDFMMLGLLIINLGFIIWDSIYSFVAIQDLLKSHAPALQAAYHPVHDRFIFYDLIFVSIFLGEFVLRWGYAIKANIYDRWYFYPFIHWYDLVGCIPVGGFRFLRILRVISIVYRLHQYKI
;
A
#
# COMPACT_ATOMS: atom_id res chain seq x y z
N MET A 1 -11.35 -10.13 40.73
CA MET A 1 -10.23 -9.38 40.11
C MET A 1 -9.66 -10.21 38.96
N LEU A 2 -10.02 -9.88 37.72
CA LEU A 2 -9.41 -10.50 36.53
C LEU A 2 -7.98 -9.99 36.39
N LYS A 3 -6.98 -10.83 36.70
CA LYS A 3 -5.58 -10.56 36.37
C LYS A 3 -5.43 -10.69 34.85
N ILE A 4 -5.70 -9.60 34.15
CA ILE A 4 -5.43 -9.48 32.71
C ILE A 4 -3.92 -9.51 32.52
N ASN A 5 -3.40 -10.61 31.99
CA ASN A 5 -1.98 -10.79 31.70
C ASN A 5 -1.57 -9.90 30.53
N ARG A 6 -1.02 -8.72 30.83
CA ARG A 6 -0.65 -7.68 29.86
C ARG A 6 0.46 -8.12 28.88
N GLU A 7 1.26 -9.13 29.23
CA GLU A 7 2.35 -9.60 28.39
C GLU A 7 1.86 -10.41 27.18
N ASN A 8 0.90 -11.32 27.39
CA ASN A 8 0.25 -12.06 26.30
C ASN A 8 -0.56 -11.14 25.38
N LEU A 9 -1.19 -10.10 25.93
CA LEU A 9 -1.90 -9.08 25.15
C LEU A 9 -0.96 -8.27 24.26
N LYS A 10 0.22 -7.87 24.75
CA LYS A 10 1.22 -7.17 23.94
C LYS A 10 1.78 -8.06 22.83
N SER A 11 2.11 -9.31 23.12
CA SER A 11 2.63 -10.26 22.13
C SER A 11 1.60 -10.55 21.03
N SER A 12 0.33 -10.81 21.39
CA SER A 12 -0.74 -11.05 20.43
C SER A 12 -1.03 -9.82 19.56
N HIS A 13 -1.03 -8.62 20.14
CA HIS A 13 -1.24 -7.39 19.37
C HIS A 13 -0.08 -7.13 18.39
N GLN A 14 1.16 -7.37 18.81
CA GLN A 14 2.33 -7.24 17.94
C GLN A 14 2.28 -8.22 16.77
N LEU A 15 1.86 -9.46 16.99
CA LEU A 15 1.68 -10.44 15.92
C LEU A 15 0.63 -9.98 14.88
N ILE A 16 -0.49 -9.41 15.35
CA ILE A 16 -1.55 -8.90 14.45
C ILE A 16 -1.01 -7.75 13.59
N TRP A 17 -0.31 -6.79 14.20
CA TRP A 17 0.28 -5.66 13.45
C TRP A 17 1.33 -6.13 12.45
N PHE A 18 2.14 -7.14 12.81
CA PHE A 18 3.11 -7.75 11.92
C PHE A 18 2.44 -8.42 10.71
N VAL A 19 1.37 -9.21 10.92
CA VAL A 19 0.64 -9.86 9.83
C VAL A 19 0.01 -8.81 8.91
N ILE A 20 -0.55 -7.73 9.47
CA ILE A 20 -1.06 -6.61 8.69
C ILE A 20 0.07 -6.00 7.85
N ASP A 21 1.21 -5.65 8.46
CA ASP A 21 2.37 -5.08 7.76
C ASP A 21 2.85 -5.99 6.60
N PHE A 22 2.88 -7.32 6.81
CA PHE A 22 3.25 -8.28 5.78
C PHE A 22 2.23 -8.34 4.63
N MET A 23 0.94 -8.33 4.94
CA MET A 23 -0.13 -8.26 3.94
C MET A 23 -0.06 -6.95 3.15
N MET A 24 0.17 -5.82 3.83
CA MET A 24 0.34 -4.51 3.18
C MET A 24 1.55 -4.50 2.25
N LEU A 25 2.66 -5.16 2.62
CA LEU A 25 3.82 -5.32 1.75
C LEU A 25 3.45 -6.12 0.48
N GLY A 26 2.76 -7.24 0.62
CA GLY A 26 2.31 -8.05 -0.50
C GLY A 26 1.40 -7.27 -1.46
N LEU A 27 0.42 -6.56 -0.91
CA LEU A 27 -0.45 -5.66 -1.68
C LEU A 27 0.33 -4.56 -2.40
N LEU A 28 1.36 -4.02 -1.75
CA LEU A 28 2.23 -3.01 -2.34
C LEU A 28 3.00 -3.57 -3.53
N ILE A 29 3.59 -4.76 -3.40
CA ILE A 29 4.31 -5.42 -4.50
C ILE A 29 3.39 -5.66 -5.69
N ILE A 30 2.16 -6.13 -5.44
CA ILE A 30 1.14 -6.32 -6.48
C ILE A 30 0.78 -4.98 -7.15
N ASN A 31 0.54 -3.92 -6.37
CA ASN A 31 0.23 -2.59 -6.92
C ASN A 31 1.39 -2.06 -7.80
N LEU A 32 2.63 -2.19 -7.34
CA LEU A 32 3.81 -1.78 -8.12
C LEU A 32 3.94 -2.59 -9.41
N GLY A 33 3.79 -3.91 -9.34
CA GLY A 33 3.81 -4.77 -10.53
C GLY A 33 2.72 -4.38 -11.53
N PHE A 34 1.53 -4.06 -11.05
CA PHE A 34 0.42 -3.61 -11.89
C PHE A 34 0.70 -2.26 -12.56
N ILE A 35 1.28 -1.29 -11.86
CA ILE A 35 1.71 0.00 -12.44
C ILE A 35 2.79 -0.20 -13.50
N ILE A 36 3.79 -1.04 -13.22
CA ILE A 36 4.89 -1.31 -14.15
C ILE A 36 4.34 -1.92 -15.44
N TRP A 37 3.48 -2.92 -15.31
CA TRP A 37 2.81 -3.54 -16.46
C TRP A 37 1.98 -2.54 -17.25
N ASP A 38 1.17 -1.72 -16.57
CA ASP A 38 0.34 -0.70 -17.21
C ASP A 38 1.17 0.35 -17.95
N SER A 39 2.30 0.73 -17.35
CA SER A 39 3.24 1.68 -17.93
C SER A 39 3.91 1.11 -19.18
N ILE A 40 4.27 -0.18 -19.19
CA ILE A 40 4.76 -0.89 -20.38
C ILE A 40 3.66 -0.98 -21.45
N TYR A 41 2.43 -1.30 -21.07
CA TYR A 41 1.31 -1.40 -22.01
C TYR A 41 0.90 -0.03 -22.60
N SER A 42 1.18 1.08 -21.93
CA SER A 42 0.86 2.43 -22.43
C SER A 42 1.61 2.80 -23.72
N PHE A 43 2.70 2.11 -24.05
CA PHE A 43 3.42 2.31 -25.30
C PHE A 43 2.67 1.66 -26.48
N VAL A 44 2.37 2.45 -27.51
CA VAL A 44 1.65 1.99 -28.73
C VAL A 44 2.31 0.75 -29.36
N ALA A 45 3.65 0.74 -29.45
CA ALA A 45 4.40 -0.39 -30.00
C ALA A 45 4.14 -1.72 -29.25
N ILE A 46 3.94 -1.65 -27.92
CA ILE A 46 3.63 -2.84 -27.11
C ILE A 46 2.20 -3.30 -27.40
N GLN A 47 1.24 -2.38 -27.52
CA GLN A 47 -0.15 -2.71 -27.84
C GLN A 47 -0.26 -3.40 -29.20
N ASP A 48 0.45 -2.88 -30.21
CA ASP A 48 0.47 -3.47 -31.55
C ASP A 48 1.13 -4.84 -31.57
N LEU A 49 2.22 -5.03 -30.81
CA LEU A 49 2.89 -6.32 -30.66
C LEU A 49 2.01 -7.36 -29.96
N LEU A 50 1.29 -6.97 -28.90
CA LEU A 50 0.32 -7.86 -28.27
C LEU A 50 -0.85 -8.16 -29.22
N LYS A 51 -1.32 -7.19 -29.99
CA LYS A 51 -2.39 -7.40 -30.95
C LYS A 51 -2.02 -8.40 -32.05
N SER A 52 -0.76 -8.40 -32.50
CA SER A 52 -0.29 -9.31 -33.55
C SER A 52 0.04 -10.71 -33.03
N HIS A 53 0.71 -10.83 -31.87
CA HIS A 53 1.18 -12.13 -31.36
C HIS A 53 0.24 -12.77 -30.32
N ALA A 54 -0.54 -11.98 -29.59
CA ALA A 54 -1.42 -12.44 -28.51
C ALA A 54 -2.72 -11.64 -28.43
N PRO A 55 -3.57 -11.65 -29.47
CA PRO A 55 -4.77 -10.81 -29.54
C PRO A 55 -5.75 -11.06 -28.38
N ALA A 56 -5.82 -12.29 -27.87
CA ALA A 56 -6.64 -12.61 -26.70
C ALA A 56 -6.18 -11.90 -25.42
N LEU A 57 -4.85 -11.77 -25.22
CA LEU A 57 -4.29 -11.04 -24.08
C LEU A 57 -4.53 -9.53 -24.22
N GLN A 58 -4.35 -8.99 -25.42
CA GLN A 58 -4.64 -7.59 -25.71
C GLN A 58 -6.10 -7.26 -25.41
N ALA A 59 -7.03 -8.06 -25.93
CA ALA A 59 -8.47 -7.85 -25.74
C ALA A 59 -8.90 -7.96 -24.28
N ALA A 60 -8.25 -8.84 -23.50
CA ALA A 60 -8.51 -8.98 -22.07
C ALA A 60 -7.97 -7.80 -21.24
N TYR A 61 -6.78 -7.29 -21.57
CA TYR A 61 -6.12 -6.24 -20.78
C TYR A 61 -6.53 -4.82 -21.16
N HIS A 62 -6.87 -4.55 -22.42
CA HIS A 62 -7.21 -3.20 -22.87
C HIS A 62 -8.33 -2.52 -22.05
N PRO A 63 -9.45 -3.20 -21.70
CA PRO A 63 -10.50 -2.61 -20.86
C PRO A 63 -10.07 -2.37 -19.40
N VAL A 64 -9.01 -3.06 -18.95
CA VAL A 64 -8.38 -2.87 -17.63
C VAL A 64 -7.49 -1.64 -17.66
N HIS A 65 -6.70 -1.46 -18.72
CA HIS A 65 -5.88 -0.28 -18.95
C HIS A 65 -6.73 1.01 -18.96
N ASP A 66 -7.85 1.01 -19.70
CA ASP A 66 -8.75 2.17 -19.77
C ASP A 66 -9.29 2.59 -18.39
N ARG A 67 -9.48 1.61 -17.51
CA ARG A 67 -9.99 1.79 -16.14
C ARG A 67 -8.89 1.67 -15.10
N PHE A 68 -7.63 1.83 -15.49
CA PHE A 68 -6.49 1.62 -14.59
C PHE A 68 -6.61 2.45 -13.31
N ILE A 69 -6.99 3.73 -13.44
CA ILE A 69 -7.17 4.65 -12.31
C ILE A 69 -8.17 4.10 -11.28
N PHE A 70 -9.24 3.45 -11.73
CA PHE A 70 -10.24 2.87 -10.83
C PHE A 70 -9.65 1.74 -10.00
N TYR A 71 -8.98 0.78 -10.65
CA TYR A 71 -8.32 -0.33 -9.95
C TYR A 71 -7.22 0.17 -9.02
N ASP A 72 -6.50 1.19 -9.45
CA ASP A 72 -5.46 1.81 -8.67
C ASP A 72 -5.99 2.50 -7.40
N LEU A 73 -7.14 3.17 -7.51
CA LEU A 73 -7.84 3.76 -6.36
C LEU A 73 -8.29 2.72 -5.34
N ILE A 74 -8.57 1.47 -5.75
CA ILE A 74 -8.88 0.40 -4.80
C ILE A 74 -7.66 0.14 -3.91
N PHE A 75 -6.46 0.01 -4.47
CA PHE A 75 -5.24 -0.15 -3.69
C PHE A 75 -5.03 1.06 -2.76
N VAL A 76 -5.14 2.27 -3.29
CA VAL A 76 -5.03 3.51 -2.51
C VAL A 76 -6.00 3.53 -1.32
N SER A 77 -7.25 3.13 -1.54
CA SER A 77 -8.28 3.09 -0.49
C SER A 77 -7.92 2.11 0.63
N ILE A 78 -7.38 0.93 0.29
CA ILE A 78 -6.94 -0.07 1.27
C ILE A 78 -5.80 0.49 2.12
N PHE A 79 -4.79 1.07 1.46
CA PHE A 79 -3.66 1.64 2.18
C PHE A 79 -4.01 2.86 3.02
N LEU A 80 -4.90 3.73 2.54
CA LEU A 80 -5.37 4.88 3.28
C LEU A 80 -6.24 4.45 4.47
N GLY A 81 -7.08 3.42 4.28
CA GLY A 81 -7.85 2.82 5.35
C GLY A 81 -6.96 2.28 6.46
N GLU A 82 -5.91 1.54 6.11
CA GLU A 82 -4.93 1.03 7.08
C GLU A 82 -4.23 2.17 7.85
N PHE A 83 -3.83 3.23 7.16
CA PHE A 83 -3.24 4.41 7.78
C PHE A 83 -4.19 5.08 8.78
N VAL A 84 -5.46 5.26 8.40
CA VAL A 84 -6.48 5.85 9.27
C VAL A 84 -6.74 4.98 10.50
N LEU A 85 -6.74 3.64 10.33
CA LEU A 85 -6.89 2.71 11.45
C LEU A 85 -5.72 2.81 12.43
N ARG A 86 -4.47 2.85 11.96
CA ARG A 86 -3.31 3.05 12.83
C ARG A 86 -3.31 4.41 13.50
N TRP A 87 -3.71 5.44 12.77
CA TRP A 87 -3.83 6.77 13.32
C TRP A 87 -4.85 6.82 14.46
N GLY A 88 -6.04 6.24 14.25
CA GLY A 88 -7.07 6.09 15.29
C GLY A 88 -6.58 5.29 16.51
N TYR A 89 -5.83 4.22 16.27
CA TYR A 89 -5.18 3.46 17.34
C TYR A 89 -4.17 4.32 18.12
N ALA A 90 -3.32 5.08 17.43
CA ALA A 90 -2.32 5.94 18.06
C ALA A 90 -2.94 7.04 18.92
N ILE A 91 -4.09 7.59 18.49
CA ILE A 91 -4.89 8.53 19.28
C ILE A 91 -5.41 7.83 20.55
N LYS A 92 -6.03 6.66 20.40
CA LYS A 92 -6.60 5.91 21.55
C LYS A 92 -5.53 5.49 22.55
N ALA A 93 -4.35 5.09 22.07
CA ALA A 93 -3.24 4.64 22.89
C ALA A 93 -2.35 5.79 23.41
N ASN A 94 -2.68 7.06 23.10
CA ASN A 94 -1.90 8.26 23.44
C ASN A 94 -0.40 8.09 23.11
N ILE A 95 -0.11 7.56 21.92
CA ILE A 95 1.29 7.35 21.48
C ILE A 95 2.01 8.68 21.26
N TYR A 96 1.25 9.71 20.84
CA TYR A 96 1.74 11.06 20.60
C TYR A 96 0.95 12.06 21.43
N ASP A 97 1.60 13.15 21.83
CA ASP A 97 0.98 14.23 22.64
C ASP A 97 -0.22 14.88 21.94
N ARG A 98 -0.23 14.88 20.61
CA ARG A 98 -1.30 15.46 19.79
C ARG A 98 -1.62 14.53 18.62
N TRP A 99 -2.92 14.44 18.30
CA TRP A 99 -3.44 13.58 17.25
C TRP A 99 -2.77 13.81 15.89
N TYR A 100 -2.48 15.06 15.52
CA TYR A 100 -1.92 15.39 14.22
C TYR A 100 -0.44 15.02 14.07
N PHE A 101 0.30 14.70 15.15
CA PHE A 101 1.70 14.28 15.00
C PHE A 101 1.84 13.00 14.18
N TYR A 102 0.91 12.07 14.34
CA TYR A 102 0.94 10.80 13.62
C TYR A 102 1.05 11.00 12.09
N PRO A 103 0.11 11.72 11.42
CA PRO A 103 0.19 11.92 9.98
C PRO A 103 1.37 12.78 9.52
N PHE A 104 1.89 13.70 10.34
CA PHE A 104 3.09 14.45 9.98
C PHE A 104 4.36 13.59 10.03
N ILE A 105 4.46 12.68 11.01
CA ILE A 105 5.60 11.75 11.10
C ILE A 105 5.52 10.72 9.97
N HIS A 106 4.32 10.27 9.62
CA HIS A 106 4.06 9.26 8.60
C HIS A 106 3.64 9.87 7.26
N TRP A 107 4.07 11.10 6.99
CA TRP A 107 3.66 11.87 5.80
C TRP A 107 4.00 11.13 4.49
N TYR A 108 5.09 10.35 4.48
CA TYR A 108 5.49 9.50 3.35
C TYR A 108 4.43 8.45 2.99
N ASP A 109 3.69 7.92 3.97
CA ASP A 109 2.61 6.96 3.73
C ASP A 109 1.39 7.66 3.12
N LEU A 110 1.17 8.93 3.47
CA LEU A 110 0.09 9.76 2.92
C LEU A 110 0.40 10.21 1.49
N VAL A 111 1.61 10.71 1.26
CA VAL A 111 2.08 11.16 -0.07
C VAL A 111 2.17 9.99 -1.05
N GLY A 112 2.61 8.82 -0.57
CA GLY A 112 2.62 7.60 -1.37
C GLY A 112 1.22 7.06 -1.73
N CYS A 113 0.13 7.57 -1.15
CA CYS A 113 -1.24 7.23 -1.58
C CYS A 113 -1.70 8.01 -2.81
N ILE A 114 -1.08 9.14 -3.15
CA ILE A 114 -1.74 10.09 -4.04
C ILE A 114 -1.71 9.56 -5.49
N PRO A 115 -2.88 9.34 -6.13
CA PRO A 115 -2.97 8.73 -7.46
C PRO A 115 -2.79 9.77 -8.58
N VAL A 116 -1.78 10.63 -8.51
CA VAL A 116 -1.51 11.62 -9.57
C VAL A 116 -0.62 10.98 -10.64
N GLY A 117 -1.03 11.06 -11.91
CA GLY A 117 -0.34 10.41 -13.04
C GLY A 117 1.18 10.63 -13.09
N GLY A 118 1.64 11.87 -12.92
CA GLY A 118 3.08 12.19 -12.92
C GLY A 118 3.83 11.86 -11.62
N PHE A 119 3.11 11.64 -10.52
CA PHE A 119 3.67 11.38 -9.20
C PHE A 119 3.56 9.91 -8.78
N ARG A 120 3.24 9.00 -9.70
CA ARG A 120 3.15 7.55 -9.42
C ARG A 120 4.46 7.00 -8.81
N PHE A 121 5.61 7.59 -9.13
CA PHE A 121 6.91 7.23 -8.54
C PHE A 121 6.98 7.47 -7.02
N LEU A 122 6.19 8.39 -6.46
CA LEU A 122 6.15 8.67 -5.01
C LEU A 122 5.73 7.44 -4.19
N ARG A 123 5.11 6.43 -4.82
CA ARG A 123 4.79 5.15 -4.17
C ARG A 123 6.02 4.38 -3.74
N ILE A 124 7.18 4.64 -4.34
CA ILE A 124 8.43 4.02 -3.88
C ILE A 124 8.78 4.44 -2.45
N LEU A 125 8.32 5.62 -2.01
CA LEU A 125 8.46 6.05 -0.61
C LEU A 125 7.78 5.09 0.36
N ARG A 126 6.69 4.42 -0.07
CA ARG A 126 6.03 3.41 0.74
C ARG A 126 6.78 2.09 0.81
N VAL A 127 7.51 1.72 -0.24
CA VAL A 127 8.43 0.57 -0.17
C VAL A 127 9.44 0.83 0.95
N ILE A 128 10.07 2.01 0.93
CA ILE A 128 11.06 2.41 1.93
C ILE A 128 10.43 2.44 3.34
N SER A 129 9.22 2.99 3.47
CA SER A 129 8.46 3.02 4.73
C SER A 129 8.19 1.62 5.31
N ILE A 130 7.61 0.72 4.53
CA ILE A 130 7.28 -0.64 4.99
C ILE A 130 8.55 -1.41 5.32
N VAL A 131 9.60 -1.30 4.49
CA VAL A 131 10.91 -1.93 4.76
C VAL A 131 11.52 -1.40 6.05
N TYR A 132 11.46 -0.09 6.28
CA TYR A 132 11.93 0.52 7.52
C TYR A 132 11.16 -0.02 8.74
N ARG A 133 9.83 -0.14 8.65
CA ARG A 133 9.01 -0.73 9.72
C ARG A 133 9.35 -2.20 9.96
N LEU A 134 9.55 -2.99 8.91
CA LEU A 134 9.95 -4.39 9.01
C LEU A 134 11.31 -4.55 9.69
N HIS A 135 12.28 -3.69 9.37
CA HIS A 135 13.59 -3.68 10.01
C HIS A 135 13.51 -3.32 11.51
N GLN A 136 12.58 -2.44 11.91
CA GLN A 136 12.33 -2.12 13.32
C GLN A 136 11.79 -3.32 14.13
N TYR A 137 11.16 -4.30 13.49
CA TYR A 137 10.75 -5.54 14.15
C TYR A 137 11.92 -6.52 14.41
N LYS A 138 13.18 -6.12 14.14
CA LYS A 138 14.41 -6.91 14.34
C LYS A 138 14.39 -8.27 13.60
N ILE A 139 14.16 -8.22 12.29
CA ILE A 139 14.51 -9.31 11.38
C ILE A 139 15.88 -9.00 10.79
#